data_AF-A0A191HX82-F1
#
_entry.id   AF-A0A191HX82-F1
#
_cell.length_a   1.000
_cell.length_b   1.000
_cell.length_c   1.000
_cell.angle_alpha   90.00
_cell.angle_beta   90.00
_cell.angle_gamma   90.00
#
_symmetry.space_group_name_H-M   'P 1'
#
loop_
_entity.id
_entity.type
_entity.pdbx_description
1 polymer ?
#
loop_
_entity_poly.entity_id
_entity_poly.type
_entity_poly.pdbx_seq_one_letter_code
_entity_poly.pdbx_strand_id
1 'polypeptide(L)' 'MAGAGNMTPDMQLAIDEDCDAYITGEYNLYSELFGKFTGINLLIGSHANTEILGIKNLAKLLIAGTDVKAIKIKEKNY' A
#
# COMPACT_ATOMS: atom_id res chain seq x y z
N MET A 1 2.47 -3.54 -2.87
CA MET A 1 1.84 -3.88 -1.57
C MET A 1 1.18 -2.64 -0.97
N ALA A 2 0.16 -2.75 -0.12
CA ALA A 2 -0.33 -1.57 0.63
C ALA A 2 0.58 -1.29 1.84
N GLY A 3 0.76 -0.03 2.21
CA GLY A 3 1.61 0.34 3.34
C GLY A 3 3.11 0.25 3.03
N ALA A 4 3.82 -0.54 3.83
CA ALA A 4 5.28 -0.66 3.85
C ALA A 4 5.85 -1.63 2.78
N GLY A 5 5.56 -1.40 1.50
CA GLY A 5 6.16 -2.17 0.41
C GLY A 5 7.44 -1.55 -0.15
N ASN A 6 8.30 -0.98 0.70
CA ASN A 6 9.48 -0.21 0.30
C ASN A 6 10.76 -1.06 0.08
N MET A 7 10.69 -2.37 0.27
CA MET A 7 11.85 -3.25 0.19
C MET A 7 12.05 -3.75 -1.25
N THR A 8 13.31 -3.82 -1.70
CA THR A 8 13.64 -4.25 -3.06
C THR A 8 13.28 -5.72 -3.35
N PRO A 9 13.28 -6.68 -2.39
CA PRO A 9 12.74 -8.01 -2.65
C PRO A 9 11.25 -8.00 -3.02
N ASP A 10 10.44 -7.13 -2.41
CA ASP A 10 9.01 -7.03 -2.74
C ASP A 10 8.81 -6.46 -4.16
N MET A 11 9.68 -5.54 -4.56
CA MET A 11 9.70 -5.02 -5.94
C MET A 11 10.18 -6.09 -6.93
N GLN A 12 11.15 -6.92 -6.56
CA GLN A 12 11.64 -8.01 -7.42
C GLN A 12 10.53 -9.00 -7.75
N LEU A 13 9.65 -9.32 -6.81
CA LEU A 13 8.47 -10.15 -7.09
C LEU A 13 7.60 -9.56 -8.20
N ALA A 14 7.39 -8.24 -8.23
CA ALA A 14 6.63 -7.61 -9.30
C ALA A 14 7.35 -7.64 -10.66
N ILE A 15 8.69 -7.55 -10.66
CA ILE A 15 9.50 -7.72 -11.88
C ILE A 15 9.41 -9.16 -12.39
N ASP A 16 9.55 -10.14 -11.50
CA ASP A 16 9.53 -11.56 -11.84
C ASP A 16 8.16 -11.98 -12.42
N GLU A 17 7.09 -11.30 -12.00
CA GLU A 17 5.72 -11.47 -12.51
C GLU A 17 5.41 -10.56 -13.71
N ASP A 18 6.41 -9.96 -14.35
CA ASP A 18 6.30 -9.12 -15.57
C ASP A 18 5.33 -7.92 -15.41
N CYS A 19 5.30 -7.31 -14.22
CA CYS A 19 4.44 -6.15 -13.98
C CYS A 19 5.05 -4.86 -14.57
N ASP A 20 4.22 -4.06 -15.24
CA ASP A 20 4.62 -2.74 -15.77
C ASP A 20 4.83 -1.67 -14.68
N ALA A 21 4.24 -1.87 -13.50
CA ALA A 21 4.22 -0.89 -12.42
C ALA A 21 4.17 -1.55 -11.04
N TYR A 22 4.80 -0.88 -10.07
CA TYR A 22 4.77 -1.24 -8.66
C TYR A 22 4.17 -0.12 -7.82
N ILE A 23 3.04 -0.41 -7.17
CA ILE A 23 2.29 0.55 -6.35
C ILE A 23 2.45 0.20 -4.87
N THR A 24 2.87 1.19 -4.08
CA THR A 24 3.08 1.03 -2.64
C THR A 24 2.82 2.30 -1.83
N GLY A 25 2.79 2.19 -0.50
CA GLY A 25 2.61 3.33 0.40
C GLY A 25 3.91 4.05 0.72
N GLU A 26 5.02 3.34 0.79
CA GLU A 26 6.32 3.89 1.18
C GLU A 26 7.41 3.55 0.18
N TYR A 27 8.43 4.38 0.13
CA TYR A 27 9.68 4.10 -0.57
C TYR A 27 10.86 4.61 0.26
N ASN A 28 12.04 4.09 -0.04
CA ASN A 28 13.31 4.59 0.44
C ASN A 28 14.25 4.79 -0.75
N LEU A 29 15.47 5.27 -0.48
CA LEU A 29 16.48 5.49 -1.51
C LEU A 29 16.76 4.24 -2.36
N TYR A 30 16.80 3.05 -1.73
CA TYR A 30 17.05 1.80 -2.44
C TYR A 30 15.87 1.43 -3.36
N SER A 31 14.63 1.63 -2.92
CA SER A 31 13.45 1.40 -3.78
C SER A 31 13.46 2.32 -5.00
N GLU A 32 13.84 3.59 -4.84
CA GLU A 32 13.96 4.53 -5.96
C GLU A 32 15.05 4.12 -6.95
N LEU A 33 16.24 3.78 -6.44
CA LEU A 33 17.36 3.34 -7.28
C LEU A 33 17.04 2.02 -8.00
N PHE A 34 16.38 1.10 -7.31
CA PHE A 34 15.98 -0.19 -7.87
C PHE A 34 14.91 -0.02 -8.95
N GLY A 35 13.94 0.88 -8.76
CA GLY A 35 12.97 1.25 -9.79
C GLY A 35 13.64 1.81 -11.06
N LYS A 36 14.63 2.70 -10.90
CA LYS A 36 15.41 3.23 -12.03
C LYS A 36 16.25 2.15 -12.72
N PHE A 37 16.84 1.23 -11.95
CA PHE A 37 17.67 0.14 -12.47
C PHE A 37 16.85 -0.86 -13.30
N THR A 38 15.68 -1.24 -12.80
CA THR A 38 14.79 -2.22 -13.45
C THR A 38 13.90 -1.61 -14.53
N GLY A 39 13.65 -0.31 -14.47
CA GLY A 39 12.76 0.40 -15.39
C GLY A 39 11.27 0.30 -15.03
N ILE A 40 10.91 -0.30 -13.89
CA ILE A 40 9.50 -0.41 -13.46
C ILE A 40 8.95 0.94 -13.00
N ASN A 41 7.69 1.20 -13.33
CA ASN A 41 7.00 2.41 -12.89
C ASN A 41 6.67 2.34 -11.40
N LEU A 42 7.35 3.15 -10.58
CA LEU A 42 7.13 3.21 -9.13
C LEU A 42 6.10 4.29 -8.77
N LEU A 43 4.98 3.89 -8.15
CA LEU A 43 3.89 4.78 -7.74
C LEU A 43 3.69 4.74 -6.22
N ILE A 44 3.79 5.91 -5.56
CA ILE A 44 3.77 6.01 -4.09
C ILE A 44 2.51 6.74 -3.61
N GLY A 45 1.67 6.04 -2.84
CA GLY A 45 0.38 6.54 -2.35
C GLY A 45 0.34 7.06 -0.91
N SER A 46 1.44 6.93 -0.16
CA SER A 46 1.53 7.01 1.32
C SER A 46 1.05 5.74 2.04
N HIS A 47 1.69 5.43 3.17
CA HIS A 47 1.38 4.26 3.99
C HIS A 47 -0.10 4.25 4.39
N ALA A 48 -0.51 5.28 5.13
CA ALA A 48 -1.86 5.37 5.66
C ALA A 48 -2.93 5.40 4.56
N ASN A 49 -2.69 6.06 3.43
CA ASN A 49 -3.70 6.17 2.37
C ASN A 49 -3.88 4.86 1.60
N THR A 50 -2.81 4.11 1.40
CA THR A 50 -2.90 2.80 0.73
C THR A 50 -3.58 1.75 1.61
N GLU A 51 -3.52 1.88 2.94
CA GLU A 51 -4.19 0.98 3.88
C GLU A 51 -5.62 1.38 4.26
N ILE A 52 -5.91 2.69 4.36
CA ILE A 52 -7.21 3.17 4.88
C ILE A 52 -8.38 2.69 4.03
N LEU A 53 -8.17 2.44 2.73
CA LEU A 53 -9.19 1.91 1.85
C LEU A 53 -9.58 0.48 2.26
N GLY A 54 -8.59 -0.38 2.57
CA GLY A 54 -8.81 -1.73 3.05
C GLY A 54 -9.57 -1.76 4.37
N ILE A 55 -9.13 -0.94 5.35
CA ILE A 55 -9.79 -0.84 6.65
C ILE A 55 -11.24 -0.35 6.53
N LYS A 56 -11.52 0.63 5.66
CA LYS A 56 -12.89 1.08 5.39
C LYS A 56 -13.77 -0.05 4.84
N ASN A 57 -13.23 -0.86 3.94
CA ASN A 57 -13.99 -1.98 3.35
C ASN A 57 -14.23 -3.08 4.39
N LEU A 58 -13.23 -3.41 5.20
CA LEU A 58 -13.41 -4.34 6.31
C LEU A 58 -14.47 -3.87 7.30
N ALA A 59 -14.43 -2.59 7.69
CA ALA A 59 -15.44 -2.01 8.56
C ALA A 59 -16.86 -2.14 7.98
N LYS A 60 -17.04 -1.92 6.67
CA LYS A 60 -18.33 -2.12 5.99
C LYS A 60 -18.80 -3.58 6.04
N LEU A 61 -17.89 -4.53 5.88
CA LEU A 61 -18.22 -5.96 5.96
C LEU A 61 -18.63 -6.36 7.37
N LEU A 62 -17.97 -5.83 8.40
CA LEU A 62 -18.26 -6.16 9.80
C LEU A 62 -19.62 -5.62 10.28
N ILE A 63 -20.03 -4.43 9.81
CA ILE A 63 -21.34 -3.85 10.16
C ILE A 63 -22.50 -4.46 9.36
N ALA A 64 -22.20 -5.14 8.25
CA ALA A 64 -23.24 -5.69 7.39
C ALA A 64 -23.90 -6.91 8.06
N GLY A 65 -25.18 -6.75 8.44
CA GLY A 65 -25.96 -7.84 9.05
C GLY A 65 -25.62 -8.12 10.52
N THR A 66 -24.98 -7.18 11.21
CA THR A 66 -24.65 -7.28 12.63
C THR A 66 -25.06 -6.02 13.40
N ASP A 67 -25.11 -6.09 14.73
CA ASP A 67 -25.31 -4.93 15.59
C ASP A 67 -24.00 -4.17 15.91
N VAL A 68 -22.89 -4.57 15.27
CA VAL A 68 -21.57 -3.96 15.48
C VAL A 68 -21.56 -2.55 14.89
N LYS A 69 -20.98 -1.60 15.62
CA LYS A 69 -20.76 -0.22 15.14
C LYS A 69 -19.28 0.00 14.87
N ALA A 70 -18.96 0.44 13.65
CA ALA A 70 -17.63 0.91 13.30
C ALA A 70 -17.50 2.42 13.55
N ILE A 71 -16.49 2.83 14.32
CA ILE A 71 -16.20 4.25 14.59
C ILE A 71 -14.80 4.56 14.04
N LYS A 72 -14.71 5.54 13.14
CA LYS A 72 -13.41 6.02 12.65
C LYS A 72 -12.81 6.99 13.65
N ILE A 73 -11.64 6.63 14.19
CA ILE A 73 -10.82 7.55 14.99
C ILE A 73 -10.09 8.48 14.03
N LYS A 74 -10.16 9.80 14.29
CA LYS A 74 -9.43 10.80 13.52
C LYS A 74 -8.10 11.06 14.21
N GLU A 75 -7.05 10.45 13.71
CA GLU A 75 -5.68 10.78 14.12
C GLU A 75 -5.11 11.86 13.20
N LYS A 76 -4.31 12.76 13.77
CA LYS A 76 -3.45 13.64 12.97
C LYS A 76 -2.25 12.79 12.53
N ASN A 77 -2.29 12.29 11.30
CA ASN A 77 -1.11 11.72 10.67
C ASN A 77 -0.11 12.88 10.48
N TYR A 78 1.05 12.81 11.15
CA TYR A 78 2.21 13.67 10.87
C TYR A 78 2.97 13.11 9.67
#